data_AF-A0A8J5UXX4-F1
#
_entry.id   AF-A0A8J5UXX4-F1
#
_cell.length_a   1.000
_cell.length_b   1.000
_cell.length_c   1.000
_cell.angle_alpha   90.00
_cell.angle_beta   90.00
_cell.angle_gamma   90.00
#
_symmetry.space_group_name_H-M   'P 1'
#
loop_
_entity.id
_entity.type
_entity.pdbx_description
1 polymer ?
#
loop_
_entity_poly.entity_id
_entity_poly.type
_entity_poly.pdbx_seq_one_letter_code
_entity_poly.pdbx_strand_id
1 'polypeptide(L)' 'MCLYLASLREKSPEKLYTGEGVVGNVLVDPTAKIGKDCRIGPNVTIGPGVTLANGCCIKRSTLLKCSTVKEHAWLDE' A
#
# COMPACT_ATOMS: atom_id res chain seq x y z
N MET A 1 -14.17 8.43 -3.04
CA MET A 1 -13.74 8.80 -4.41
C MET A 1 -12.22 8.98 -4.38
N CYS A 2 -11.46 8.03 -4.95
CA CYS A 2 -9.99 8.01 -4.84
C CYS A 2 -9.36 8.66 -6.08
N LEU A 3 -9.53 9.97 -6.21
CA LEU A 3 -9.20 10.73 -7.42
C LEU A 3 -7.69 10.81 -7.69
N TYR A 4 -6.87 10.87 -6.64
CA TYR A 4 -5.43 11.04 -6.78
C TYR A 4 -4.73 9.83 -7.41
N LEU A 5 -4.97 8.63 -6.87
CA LEU A 5 -4.36 7.39 -7.36
C LEU A 5 -4.89 7.00 -8.74
N ALA A 6 -6.16 7.31 -9.03
CA ALA A 6 -6.72 7.16 -10.37
C ALA A 6 -6.04 8.11 -11.39
N SER A 7 -5.88 9.39 -11.04
CA SER A 7 -5.18 10.34 -11.91
C SER A 7 -3.70 10.00 -12.08
N LEU A 8 -3.03 9.50 -11.05
CA LEU A 8 -1.66 8.99 -11.13
C LEU A 8 -1.53 7.82 -12.11
N ARG A 9 -2.49 6.89 -12.12
CA ARG A 9 -2.51 5.80 -13.09
C ARG A 9 -2.59 6.28 -14.53
N GLU A 10 -3.33 7.37 -14.80
CA GLU A 10 -3.45 7.94 -16.13
C GLU A 10 -2.24 8.79 -16.54
N LYS A 11 -1.67 9.56 -15.60
CA LYS A 11 -0.60 10.53 -15.90
C LYS A 11 0.81 9.99 -15.73
N SER A 12 1.03 9.10 -14.77
CA SER A 12 2.36 8.60 -14.38
C SER A 12 2.25 7.22 -13.73
N PRO A 13 1.89 6.18 -14.51
CA PRO A 13 1.72 4.83 -13.99
C PRO A 13 3.02 4.26 -13.41
N GLU A 14 4.19 4.74 -13.81
CA GLU A 14 5.49 4.28 -13.29
C GLU A 14 5.69 4.56 -11.79
N LYS A 15 4.92 5.47 -11.20
CA LYS A 15 4.97 5.76 -9.76
C LYS A 15 4.14 4.78 -8.92
N LEU A 16 3.25 4.02 -9.56
CA LEU A 16 2.45 3.02 -8.86
C LEU A 16 3.29 1.79 -8.60
N TYR A 17 3.15 1.26 -7.40
CA TYR A 17 3.86 0.07 -7.00
C TYR A 17 3.19 -1.17 -7.58
N THR A 18 3.97 -1.97 -8.29
CA THR A 18 3.54 -3.25 -8.88
C THR A 18 4.38 -4.37 -8.30
N GLY A 19 3.97 -4.86 -7.12
CA GLY A 19 4.61 -5.98 -6.44
C GLY A 19 3.68 -7.18 -6.30
N GLU A 20 4.24 -8.28 -5.82
CA GLU A 20 3.47 -9.48 -5.47
C GLU A 20 2.45 -9.14 -4.35
N GLY A 21 1.22 -9.67 -4.47
CA GLY A 21 0.14 -9.42 -3.51
C GLY A 21 -0.54 -8.05 -3.63
N VAL A 22 -0.15 -7.21 -4.60
CA VAL A 22 -0.77 -5.91 -4.87
C VAL A 22 -1.92 -6.05 -5.85
N VAL A 23 -3.08 -5.47 -5.52
CA VAL A 23 -4.29 -5.46 -6.35
C VAL A 23 -4.81 -4.03 -6.48
N GLY A 24 -4.63 -3.44 -7.66
CA GLY A 24 -5.14 -2.11 -7.99
C GLY A 24 -4.09 -1.00 -7.87
N ASN A 25 -4.54 0.23 -7.57
CA ASN A 25 -3.64 1.38 -7.51
C ASN A 25 -3.05 1.51 -6.12
N VAL A 26 -1.74 1.29 -6.00
CA VAL A 26 -1.02 1.39 -4.73
C VAL A 26 0.20 2.28 -4.90
N LEU A 27 0.41 3.17 -3.94
CA LEU A 27 1.60 4.00 -3.87
C LEU A 27 2.45 3.52 -2.69
N VAL A 28 3.72 3.22 -2.95
CA VAL A 28 4.65 2.76 -1.91
C VAL A 28 5.92 3.58 -1.97
N ASP A 29 6.31 4.12 -0.82
CA ASP A 29 7.61 4.77 -0.66
C ASP A 29 8.74 3.72 -0.65
N PRO A 30 9.87 3.97 -1.34
CA PRO A 30 10.98 3.00 -1.43
C PRO A 30 11.62 2.66 -0.07
N THR A 31 11.42 3.48 0.97
CA THR A 31 11.90 3.20 2.33
C THR A 31 10.98 2.28 3.13
N ALA A 32 9.79 1.98 2.63
CA ALA A 32 8.84 1.11 3.29
C ALA A 32 9.26 -0.36 3.19
N LYS A 33 8.99 -1.12 4.24
CA LYS A 33 9.28 -2.56 4.33
C LYS A 33 7.98 -3.34 4.29
N ILE A 34 7.83 -4.19 3.28
CA ILE A 34 6.65 -5.05 3.10
C ILE A 34 7.04 -6.48 3.46
N GLY A 35 6.30 -7.09 4.40
CA GLY A 35 6.45 -8.48 4.78
C GLY A 35 5.94 -9.46 3.71
N LYS A 36 6.17 -10.74 3.92
CA LYS A 36 5.69 -11.82 3.03
C LYS A 36 4.19 -12.03 3.18
N ASP A 37 3.56 -12.58 2.15
CA ASP A 37 2.12 -12.91 2.13
C ASP A 37 1.20 -11.72 2.42
N CYS A 38 1.67 -10.50 2.15
CA CYS A 38 0.86 -9.30 2.31
C CYS A 38 -0.05 -9.11 1.11
N ARG A 39 -1.30 -8.72 1.38
CA ARG A 39 -2.30 -8.40 0.36
C ARG A 39 -2.67 -6.94 0.43
N ILE A 40 -2.23 -6.17 -0.56
CA ILE A 40 -2.45 -4.73 -0.62
C ILE A 40 -3.48 -4.45 -1.72
N GLY A 41 -4.68 -4.07 -1.33
CA GLY A 41 -5.78 -3.76 -2.22
C GLY A 41 -5.75 -2.34 -2.78
N PRO A 42 -6.80 -1.96 -3.52
CA PRO A 42 -6.80 -0.73 -4.28
C PRO A 42 -6.87 0.49 -3.37
N ASN A 43 -6.29 1.59 -3.86
CA ASN A 43 -6.28 2.90 -3.22
C ASN A 43 -5.51 2.93 -1.89
N VAL A 44 -4.41 2.19 -1.81
CA VAL A 44 -3.54 2.18 -0.63
C VAL A 44 -2.32 3.06 -0.86
N THR A 45 -1.96 3.84 0.16
CA THR A 45 -0.73 4.65 0.17
C THR A 45 0.13 4.26 1.35
N ILE A 46 1.38 3.93 1.10
CA ILE A 46 2.37 3.55 2.11
C ILE A 46 3.44 4.64 2.19
N GLY A 47 3.45 5.36 3.31
CA GLY A 47 4.42 6.41 3.57
C GLY A 47 5.84 5.91 3.89
N PRO A 48 6.80 6.84 4.01
CA PRO A 48 8.20 6.51 4.28
C PRO A 48 8.40 5.88 5.66
N GLY A 49 9.31 4.92 5.75
CA GLY A 49 9.65 4.21 6.99
C GLY A 49 8.54 3.33 7.56
N VAL A 50 7.48 3.07 6.79
CA VAL A 50 6.40 2.15 7.21
C VAL A 50 6.91 0.72 7.21
N THR A 51 6.53 -0.04 8.23
CA THR A 51 6.84 -1.48 8.32
C THR A 51 5.55 -2.29 8.37
N LEU A 52 5.37 -3.15 7.38
CA LEU A 52 4.29 -4.13 7.28
C LEU A 52 4.83 -5.50 7.63
N ALA A 53 4.25 -6.14 8.64
CA ALA A 53 4.57 -7.51 9.00
C ALA A 53 3.88 -8.53 8.07
N ASN A 54 4.15 -9.82 8.26
CA ASN A 54 3.68 -10.87 7.35
C ASN A 54 2.15 -11.07 7.44
N GLY A 55 1.52 -11.44 6.32
CA GLY A 55 0.10 -11.81 6.29
C GLY A 55 -0.88 -10.64 6.48
N CYS A 56 -0.44 -9.40 6.28
CA CYS A 56 -1.31 -8.23 6.41
C CYS A 56 -2.25 -8.07 5.21
N CYS A 57 -3.51 -7.73 5.45
CA CYS A 57 -4.47 -7.35 4.41
C CYS A 57 -4.84 -5.88 4.56
N ILE A 58 -4.53 -5.05 3.56
CA ILE A 58 -4.78 -3.61 3.61
C ILE A 58 -5.53 -3.17 2.37
N LYS A 59 -6.65 -2.48 2.53
CA LYS A 59 -7.43 -1.93 1.41
C LYS A 59 -7.82 -0.49 1.73
N ARG A 60 -7.87 0.38 0.71
CA ARG A 60 -8.40 1.76 0.78
C ARG A 60 -7.87 2.58 1.97
N SER A 61 -6.65 2.32 2.42
CA SER A 61 -6.04 2.88 3.63
C SER A 61 -4.79 3.68 3.32
N THR A 62 -4.48 4.66 4.17
CA THR A 62 -3.25 5.46 4.10
C THR A 62 -2.41 5.20 5.34
N LEU A 63 -1.21 4.64 5.16
CA LEU A 63 -0.24 4.44 6.22
C LEU A 63 0.68 5.66 6.30
N LEU A 64 0.70 6.29 7.47
CA LEU A 64 1.53 7.47 7.72
C LEU A 64 2.98 7.08 7.97
N LYS A 65 3.86 8.08 7.88
CA LYS A 65 5.30 7.92 8.11
C LYS A 65 5.57 7.20 9.44
N CYS A 66 6.51 6.24 9.43
CA CYS A 66 6.90 5.44 10.60
C CYS A 66 5.78 4.59 11.23
N SER A 67 4.65 4.38 10.55
CA SER A 67 3.63 3.45 11.05
C SER A 67 4.12 1.99 10.97
N THR A 68 3.74 1.20 11.96
CA THR A 68 4.04 -0.24 12.00
C THR A 68 2.74 -1.02 12.07
N VAL A 69 2.53 -1.91 11.11
CA VAL A 69 1.38 -2.80 11.06
C VAL A 69 1.85 -4.20 11.45
N LYS A 70 1.21 -4.77 12.48
CA LYS A 70 1.54 -6.09 13.03
C LYS A 70 1.00 -7.23 12.17
N GLU A 71 1.51 -8.42 12.43
CA GLU A 71 1.19 -9.65 11.69
C GLU A 71 -0.33 -9.91 11.71
N HIS A 72 -0.86 -10.44 10.61
CA HIS A 72 -2.29 -10.76 10.47
C HIS A 72 -3.25 -9.57 10.68
N ALA A 73 -2.77 -8.33 10.58
CA ALA A 73 -3.63 -7.17 10.61
C ALA A 73 -4.52 -7.14 9.37
N TRP A 74 -5.82 -6.92 9.59
CA TRP A 74 -6.81 -6.77 8.52
C TRP A 74 -7.41 -5.37 8.60
N LEU A 75 -7.09 -4.57 7.59
CA LEU A 75 -7.62 -3.21 7.35
C LEU A 75 -8.48 -3.27 6.08
N ASP A 76 -9.80 -3.27 6.26
CA ASP A 76 -10.79 -3.34 5.19
C ASP A 76 -11.90 -2.33 5.42
N GLU A 77 -11.62 -1.08 5.08
CA GLU A 77 -12.64 -0.02 5.01
C GLU A 77 -12.47 0.79 3.74
#